data_AF-A0A1I4T186-F1
#
_entry.id   AF-A0A1I4T186-F1
#
_cell.length_a   1.000
_cell.length_b   1.000
_cell.length_c   1.000
_cell.angle_alpha   90.00
_cell.angle_beta   90.00
_cell.angle_gamma   90.00
#
_symmetry.space_group_name_H-M   'P 1'
#
loop_
_entity.id
_entity.type
_entity.pdbx_description
1 polymer ?
#
loop_
_entity_poly.entity_id
_entity_poly.type
_entity_poly.pdbx_seq_one_letter_code
_entity_poly.pdbx_strand_id
1 'polypeptide(L)'
;MERQYKLQMKARVAKRALGTLQEIMDEPYSVIIRDAAIQRFEYTFEAIWKMIKEYLIEREGIVCNSPKSCFREAFKMDLINETESMQALYMTDDRNMTTHTYHEDVAEEIYKELSGYYGLMDKIYNNIVRDSGLE
;
A
#
# COMPACT_ATOMS: atom_id res chain seq x y z
N MET A 1 5.24 -18.82 -16.78
CA MET A 1 6.12 -17.78 -17.34
C MET A 1 5.43 -16.41 -17.39
N GLU A 2 4.30 -16.25 -18.07
CA GLU A 2 3.65 -14.93 -18.21
C GLU A 2 3.13 -14.32 -16.89
N ARG A 3 2.58 -15.18 -16.01
CA ARG A 3 2.13 -14.78 -14.66
C ARG A 3 3.29 -14.23 -13.84
N GLN A 4 4.27 -15.06 -13.49
CA GLN A 4 5.45 -14.65 -12.70
C GLN A 4 6.14 -13.35 -13.17
N TYR A 5 6.18 -13.10 -14.49
CA TYR A 5 6.67 -11.84 -15.05
C TYR A 5 5.82 -10.62 -14.67
N LYS A 6 4.50 -10.77 -14.65
CA LYS A 6 3.54 -9.74 -14.26
C LYS A 6 3.63 -9.38 -12.78
N LEU A 7 3.69 -10.35 -11.86
CA LEU A 7 3.96 -10.06 -10.45
C LEU A 7 5.30 -9.36 -10.25
N GLN A 8 6.37 -9.80 -10.95
CA GLN A 8 7.67 -9.13 -10.88
C GLN A 8 7.57 -7.65 -11.31
N MET A 9 6.81 -7.34 -12.37
CA MET A 9 6.59 -5.96 -12.80
C MET A 9 5.78 -5.15 -11.78
N LYS A 10 4.75 -5.75 -11.15
CA LYS A 10 4.01 -5.09 -10.06
C LYS A 10 4.90 -4.81 -8.86
N ALA A 11 5.75 -5.77 -8.48
CA ALA A 11 6.70 -5.61 -7.39
C ALA A 11 7.70 -4.48 -7.64
N ARG A 12 8.22 -4.33 -8.87
CA ARG A 12 9.10 -3.21 -9.23
C ARG A 12 8.41 -1.85 -9.09
N VAL A 13 7.15 -1.75 -9.54
CA VAL A 13 6.36 -0.53 -9.42
C VAL A 13 6.10 -0.20 -7.94
N ALA A 14 5.67 -1.19 -7.16
CA ALA A 14 5.43 -1.03 -5.73
C ALA A 14 6.70 -0.61 -4.96
N LYS A 15 7.85 -1.23 -5.25
CA LYS A 15 9.14 -0.86 -4.65
C LYS A 15 9.51 0.60 -4.92
N ARG A 16 9.35 1.05 -6.17
CA ARG A 16 9.63 2.44 -6.53
C ARG A 16 8.69 3.41 -5.81
N ALA A 17 7.40 3.09 -5.73
CA ALA A 17 6.42 3.93 -5.05
C ALA A 17 6.67 4.01 -3.53
N LEU A 18 7.01 2.89 -2.89
CA LEU A 18 7.44 2.87 -1.49
C LEU A 18 8.66 3.75 -1.26
N GLY A 19 9.67 3.66 -2.13
CA GLY A 19 10.86 4.50 -2.04
C GLY A 19 10.55 5.99 -2.11
N THR A 20 9.68 6.41 -3.04
CA THR A 20 9.29 7.83 -3.13
C THR A 20 8.46 8.28 -1.93
N LEU A 21 7.59 7.43 -1.36
CA LEU A 21 6.88 7.77 -0.13
C LEU A 21 7.83 7.87 1.08
N GLN A 22 8.83 6.99 1.18
CA GLN A 22 9.86 7.09 2.22
C GLN A 22 10.63 8.41 2.12
N GLU A 23 11.13 8.74 0.93
CA GLU A 23 11.90 9.97 0.67
C GLU A 23 11.18 11.24 1.13
N ILE A 24 9.86 11.36 0.88
CA ILE A 24 9.12 12.58 1.24
C ILE A 24 8.77 12.65 2.72
N MET A 25 8.67 11.50 3.41
CA MET A 25 8.41 11.47 4.86
C MET A 25 9.66 11.84 5.67
N ASP A 26 10.85 11.69 5.09
CA ASP A 26 12.12 12.11 5.70
C ASP A 26 12.37 13.63 5.57
N GLU A 27 11.59 14.32 4.73
CA GLU A 27 11.69 15.78 4.57
C GLU A 27 11.08 16.54 5.75
N PRO A 28 11.61 17.71 6.12
CA PRO A 28 11.01 18.56 7.15
C PRO A 28 9.57 18.94 6.80
N TYR A 29 8.71 18.91 7.81
CA TYR A 29 7.30 19.26 7.61
C TYR A 29 7.14 20.67 7.03
N SER A 30 6.29 20.75 6.01
CA SER A 30 5.61 21.95 5.54
C SER A 30 4.30 21.53 4.89
N VAL A 31 3.37 22.47 4.68
CA VAL A 31 2.10 22.20 3.96
C VAL A 31 2.35 21.58 2.59
N ILE A 32 3.38 22.05 1.86
CA ILE A 32 3.76 21.51 0.55
C ILE A 32 4.25 20.06 0.67
N ILE A 33 5.06 19.76 1.67
CA ILE A 33 5.57 18.40 1.91
C ILE A 33 4.43 17.47 2.34
N ARG A 34 3.51 17.94 3.19
CA ARG A 34 2.31 17.20 3.59
C ARG A 34 1.47 16.80 2.38
N ASP A 35 1.10 17.78 1.55
CA ASP A 35 0.25 17.55 0.39
C ASP A 35 0.94 16.64 -0.63
N ALA A 36 2.24 16.84 -0.85
CA ALA A 36 3.05 15.95 -1.68
C ALA A 36 3.08 14.53 -1.11
N ALA A 37 3.27 14.36 0.20
CA ALA A 37 3.29 13.06 0.86
C ALA A 37 1.96 12.31 0.75
N ILE A 38 0.83 13.01 0.89
CA ILE A 38 -0.49 12.43 0.68
C ILE A 38 -0.63 11.94 -0.77
N GLN A 39 -0.19 12.74 -1.75
CA GLN A 39 -0.19 12.29 -3.15
C GLN A 39 0.71 11.06 -3.37
N ARG A 40 1.88 10.99 -2.69
CA ARG A 40 2.76 9.82 -2.75
C ARG A 40 2.13 8.59 -2.08
N PHE A 41 1.40 8.78 -1.01
CA PHE A 41 0.61 7.74 -0.37
C PHE A 41 -0.45 7.18 -1.32
N GLU A 42 -1.23 8.01 -2.00
CA GLU A 42 -2.31 7.54 -2.89
C GLU A 42 -1.83 6.57 -3.98
N TYR A 43 -0.76 6.93 -4.70
CA TYR A 43 -0.25 6.07 -5.76
C TYR A 43 0.51 4.86 -5.21
N THR A 44 1.10 4.97 -4.00
CA THR A 44 1.80 3.86 -3.36
C THR A 44 0.80 2.81 -2.89
N PHE A 45 -0.29 3.25 -2.26
CA PHE A 45 -1.44 2.42 -1.95
C PHE A 45 -1.94 1.71 -3.20
N GLU A 46 -2.13 2.44 -4.31
CA GLU A 46 -2.59 1.89 -5.59
C GLU A 46 -1.65 0.80 -6.14
N ALA A 47 -0.33 1.02 -6.05
CA ALA A 47 0.66 0.05 -6.49
C ALA A 47 0.64 -1.21 -5.60
N ILE A 48 0.53 -1.04 -4.28
CA ILE A 48 0.55 -2.15 -3.31
C ILE A 48 -0.68 -3.04 -3.46
N TRP A 49 -1.90 -2.49 -3.45
CA TRP A 49 -3.07 -3.36 -3.54
C TRP A 49 -3.16 -4.08 -4.90
N LYS A 50 -2.63 -3.47 -5.97
CA LYS A 50 -2.49 -4.15 -7.28
C LYS A 50 -1.44 -5.25 -7.28
N MET A 51 -0.37 -5.10 -6.51
CA MET A 51 0.62 -6.16 -6.30
C MET A 51 0.02 -7.32 -5.50
N ILE A 52 -0.70 -7.03 -4.41
CA ILE A 52 -1.44 -8.05 -3.64
C ILE A 52 -2.40 -8.80 -4.56
N LYS A 53 -3.19 -8.07 -5.36
CA LYS A 53 -4.13 -8.68 -6.32
C LYS A 53 -3.42 -9.64 -7.27
N GLU A 54 -2.28 -9.25 -7.83
CA GLU A 54 -1.55 -10.12 -8.74
C GLU A 54 -1.01 -11.36 -8.01
N TYR A 55 -0.41 -11.16 -6.84
CA TYR A 55 0.09 -12.25 -6.00
C TYR A 55 -1.00 -13.29 -5.69
N LEU A 56 -2.20 -12.85 -5.30
CA LEU A 56 -3.35 -13.73 -5.01
C LEU A 56 -3.79 -14.54 -6.24
N ILE A 57 -3.79 -13.93 -7.42
CA ILE A 57 -4.12 -14.59 -8.69
C ILE A 57 -3.06 -15.64 -9.04
N GLU A 58 -1.79 -15.33 -8.81
CA GLU A 58 -0.68 -16.20 -9.19
C GLU A 58 -0.49 -17.39 -8.26
N ARG A 59 -0.60 -17.19 -6.94
CA ARG A 59 -0.40 -18.24 -5.93
C ARG A 59 -1.61 -19.14 -5.78
N GLU A 60 -2.80 -18.55 -5.63
CA GLU A 60 -4.02 -19.28 -5.23
C GLU A 60 -5.13 -19.26 -6.28
N GLY A 61 -4.96 -18.50 -7.37
CA GLY A 61 -6.03 -18.27 -8.34
C GLY A 61 -7.18 -17.42 -7.79
N ILE A 62 -6.97 -16.72 -6.67
CA ILE A 62 -7.98 -15.89 -6.01
C ILE A 62 -8.09 -14.54 -6.72
N VAL A 63 -9.32 -14.15 -7.06
CA VAL A 63 -9.61 -12.85 -7.69
C VAL A 63 -10.24 -11.90 -6.67
N CYS A 64 -9.50 -10.88 -6.28
CA CYS A 64 -10.01 -9.73 -5.52
C CYS A 64 -10.19 -8.51 -6.43
N ASN A 65 -11.27 -7.74 -6.24
CA ASN A 65 -11.66 -6.65 -7.16
C ASN A 65 -11.73 -5.27 -6.50
N SER A 66 -11.36 -5.18 -5.23
CA SER A 66 -11.23 -3.91 -4.50
C SER A 66 -10.11 -4.01 -3.47
N PRO A 67 -9.52 -2.89 -3.03
CA PRO A 67 -8.47 -2.90 -2.01
C PRO A 67 -8.90 -3.65 -0.74
N LYS A 68 -10.08 -3.33 -0.18
CA LYS A 68 -10.62 -4.03 1.00
C LYS A 68 -10.74 -5.55 0.80
N SER A 69 -11.18 -6.00 -0.38
CA SER A 69 -11.23 -7.44 -0.67
C SER A 69 -9.83 -8.05 -0.72
N CYS A 70 -8.85 -7.39 -1.35
CA CYS A 70 -7.49 -7.88 -1.44
C CYS A 70 -6.80 -7.96 -0.07
N PHE A 71 -6.99 -6.96 0.81
CA PHE A 71 -6.44 -7.00 2.17
C PHE A 71 -7.07 -8.09 3.04
N ARG A 72 -8.37 -8.38 2.87
CA ARG A 72 -9.03 -9.50 3.57
C ARG A 72 -8.46 -10.85 3.13
N GLU A 73 -8.22 -11.04 1.83
CA GLU A 73 -7.59 -12.26 1.34
C GLU A 73 -6.12 -12.35 1.78
N ALA A 74 -5.39 -11.23 1.84
CA ALA A 74 -4.03 -11.20 2.38
C ALA A 74 -3.97 -11.66 3.85
N PHE A 75 -4.95 -11.27 4.67
CA PHE A 75 -5.07 -11.76 6.04
C PHE A 75 -5.33 -13.27 6.10
N LYS A 76 -6.24 -13.81 5.27
CA LYS A 76 -6.52 -15.25 5.22
C LYS A 76 -5.32 -16.10 4.78
N MET A 77 -4.37 -15.49 4.09
CA MET A 77 -3.12 -16.12 3.64
C MET A 77 -1.94 -15.86 4.59
N ASP A 78 -2.18 -15.35 5.80
CA ASP A 78 -1.17 -15.04 6.80
C ASP A 78 -0.09 -14.04 6.31
N LEU A 79 -0.36 -13.25 5.26
CA LEU A 79 0.54 -12.17 4.82
C LEU A 79 0.56 -11.01 5.81
N ILE A 80 -0.54 -10.82 6.54
CA ILE A 80 -0.72 -9.80 7.58
C ILE A 80 -1.50 -10.42 8.74
N ASN A 81 -1.31 -9.90 9.94
CA ASN A 81 -2.06 -10.33 11.12
C ASN A 81 -3.40 -9.57 11.28
N GLU A 82 -4.16 -9.89 12.33
CA GLU A 82 -5.46 -9.27 12.60
C GLU A 82 -5.37 -7.74 12.80
N THR A 83 -4.40 -7.27 13.59
CA THR A 83 -4.17 -5.84 13.81
C THR A 83 -3.85 -5.10 12.52
N GLU A 84 -3.00 -5.68 11.69
CA GLU A 84 -2.61 -5.16 10.38
C GLU A 84 -3.77 -5.20 9.38
N SER A 85 -4.63 -6.21 9.45
CA SER A 85 -5.84 -6.27 8.64
C SER A 85 -6.79 -5.12 8.97
N MET A 86 -6.98 -4.81 10.26
CA MET A 86 -7.77 -3.65 10.68
C MET A 86 -7.12 -2.34 10.21
N GLN A 87 -5.80 -2.20 10.38
CA GLN A 87 -5.05 -1.04 9.88
C GLN A 87 -5.18 -0.88 8.35
N ALA A 88 -5.17 -1.97 7.59
CA ALA A 88 -5.35 -1.92 6.14
C ALA A 88 -6.74 -1.43 5.72
N LEU A 89 -7.77 -1.74 6.52
CA LEU A 89 -9.13 -1.23 6.31
C LEU A 89 -9.20 0.27 6.59
N TYR A 90 -8.62 0.73 7.70
CA TYR A 90 -8.51 2.16 8.02
C TYR A 90 -7.72 2.93 6.94
N MET A 91 -6.55 2.43 6.55
CA MET A 91 -5.75 2.98 5.45
C MET A 91 -6.53 3.09 4.14
N THR A 92 -7.40 2.11 3.85
CA THR A 92 -8.26 2.16 2.66
C THR A 92 -9.31 3.27 2.78
N ASP A 93 -9.85 3.50 3.97
CA ASP A 93 -10.83 4.55 4.22
C ASP A 93 -10.17 5.94 4.14
N ASP A 94 -9.00 6.11 4.74
CA ASP A 94 -8.21 7.35 4.64
C ASP A 94 -7.80 7.65 3.20
N ARG A 95 -7.39 6.63 2.43
CA ARG A 95 -7.13 6.78 1.00
C ARG A 95 -8.35 7.24 0.22
N ASN A 96 -9.57 6.92 0.64
CA ASN A 96 -10.77 7.46 -0.02
C ASN A 96 -11.00 8.93 0.39
N MET A 97 -10.64 9.28 1.62
CA MET A 97 -10.74 10.64 2.16
C MET A 97 -9.71 11.62 1.61
N THR A 98 -8.66 11.15 0.91
CA THR A 98 -7.67 12.06 0.28
C THR A 98 -8.30 12.99 -0.75
N THR A 99 -9.42 12.61 -1.35
CA THR A 99 -10.22 13.48 -2.25
C THR A 99 -10.81 14.70 -1.54
N HIS A 100 -10.86 14.68 -0.21
CA HIS A 100 -11.35 15.74 0.67
C HIS A 100 -10.23 16.57 1.33
N THR A 101 -8.97 16.38 0.93
CA THR A 101 -7.78 17.07 1.52
C THR A 101 -7.72 18.58 1.30
N TYR A 102 -8.67 19.15 0.53
CA TYR A 102 -8.90 20.59 0.52
C TYR A 102 -9.42 21.11 1.88
N HIS A 103 -9.96 20.22 2.73
CA HIS A 103 -10.16 20.44 4.16
C HIS A 103 -8.86 20.13 4.91
N GLU A 104 -8.26 21.15 5.52
CA GLU A 104 -6.92 21.07 6.12
C GLU A 104 -6.84 20.06 7.28
N ASP A 105 -7.89 19.98 8.09
CA ASP A 105 -8.05 19.01 9.17
C ASP A 105 -7.95 17.57 8.66
N VAL A 106 -8.60 17.26 7.54
CA VAL A 106 -8.53 15.94 6.90
C VAL A 106 -7.11 15.63 6.42
N ALA A 107 -6.43 16.61 5.81
CA ALA A 107 -5.04 16.43 5.35
C ALA A 107 -4.07 16.20 6.52
N GLU A 108 -4.23 16.92 7.62
CA GLU A 108 -3.43 16.76 8.83
C GLU A 108 -3.65 15.40 9.51
N GLU A 109 -4.89 14.92 9.56
CA GLU A 109 -5.21 13.60 10.10
C GLU A 109 -4.56 12.49 9.28
N ILE A 110 -4.74 12.50 7.95
CA ILE A 110 -4.15 11.49 7.06
C ILE A 110 -2.61 11.53 7.13
N TYR A 111 -2.00 12.73 7.17
CA TYR A 111 -0.55 12.86 7.21
C TYR A 111 0.07 12.21 8.45
N LYS A 112 -0.57 12.33 9.61
CA LYS A 112 -0.11 11.71 10.88
C LYS A 112 -0.07 10.17 10.79
N GLU A 113 -0.96 9.57 10.01
CA GLU A 113 -1.05 8.12 9.87
C GLU A 113 -0.06 7.54 8.84
N LEU A 114 0.56 8.38 7.98
CA LEU A 114 1.38 7.92 6.87
C LEU A 114 2.55 7.02 7.28
N SER A 115 3.18 7.28 8.43
CA SER A 115 4.27 6.44 8.92
C SER A 115 3.80 5.00 9.20
N GLY A 116 2.60 4.85 9.80
CA GLY A 116 1.98 3.55 10.04
C GLY A 116 1.58 2.86 8.74
N TYR A 117 1.01 3.61 7.80
CA TYR A 117 0.61 3.09 6.49
C TYR A 117 1.81 2.65 5.64
N TYR A 118 2.90 3.42 5.65
CA TYR A 118 4.15 3.02 5.04
C TYR A 118 4.67 1.71 5.63
N GLY A 119 4.74 1.60 6.96
CA GLY A 119 5.21 0.39 7.63
C GLY A 119 4.41 -0.85 7.26
N LEU A 120 3.08 -0.72 7.20
CA LEU A 120 2.20 -1.81 6.75
C LEU A 120 2.43 -2.19 5.28
N MET A 121 2.49 -1.20 4.39
CA MET A 121 2.71 -1.44 2.95
C MET A 121 4.08 -2.05 2.67
N ASP A 122 5.13 -1.59 3.33
CA ASP A 122 6.48 -2.14 3.22
C ASP A 122 6.54 -3.59 3.75
N LYS A 123 5.89 -3.87 4.89
CA LYS A 123 5.79 -5.24 5.41
C LYS A 123 5.10 -6.19 4.41
N ILE A 124 3.96 -5.77 3.84
CA ILE A 124 3.23 -6.56 2.83
C ILE A 124 4.13 -6.81 1.61
N TYR A 125 4.81 -5.78 1.11
CA TYR A 125 5.73 -5.89 0.00
C TYR A 125 6.82 -6.93 0.26
N ASN A 126 7.50 -6.83 1.41
CA ASN A 126 8.57 -7.74 1.78
C ASN A 126 8.09 -9.19 1.96
N ASN A 127 6.90 -9.38 2.56
CA ASN A 127 6.31 -10.71 2.71
C ASN A 127 6.04 -11.37 1.34
N ILE A 128 5.47 -10.62 0.39
CA ILE A 128 5.19 -11.12 -0.97
C ILE A 128 6.48 -11.40 -1.74
N VAL A 129 7.49 -10.51 -1.68
CA VAL A 129 8.76 -10.69 -2.39
C VAL A 129 9.48 -11.94 -1.91
N ARG A 130 9.57 -12.13 -0.58
CA ARG A 130 10.20 -13.30 0.03
C ARG A 130 9.47 -14.59 -0.35
N ASP A 131 8.14 -14.61 -0.23
CA ASP A 131 7.32 -15.78 -0.56
C ASP A 131 7.37 -16.15 -2.06
N SER A 132 7.49 -15.14 -2.93
CA SER A 132 7.52 -15.32 -4.38
C SER A 132 8.92 -15.56 -4.96
N GLY A 133 9.98 -15.49 -4.14
CA GLY A 133 11.37 -15.63 -4.58
C GLY A 133 11.82 -14.52 -5.54
N LEU A 134 11.34 -13.29 -5.34
CA LEU A 134 11.63 -12.12 -6.19
C LEU A 134 12.74 -11.21 -5.63
N GLU A 135 13.51 -11.70 -4.67
CA GLU A 135 14.63 -10.98 -4.03
C GLU A 135 15.68 -10.49 -5.03
#